data_AF-A0A1I0RPR2-F1
#
_entry.id   AF-A0A1I0RPR2-F1
#
_cell.length_a   1.000
_cell.length_b   1.000
_cell.length_c   1.000
_cell.angle_alpha   90.00
_cell.angle_beta   90.00
_cell.angle_gamma   90.00
#
_symmetry.space_group_name_H-M   'P 1'
#
loop_
_entity.id
_entity.type
_entity.pdbx_description
1 polymer ?
#
loop_
_entity_poly.entity_id
_entity_poly.type
_entity_poly.pdbx_seq_one_letter_code
_entity_poly.pdbx_strand_id
1 'polypeptide(L)'
;MSFFDNVVGKIFGKQSSKAAFIHEQLSRTEKELAQYQTWVESEESESMLIDFDRAYHLKKKQIASQMEVHLLESRYSNGFAITFNQVFTPISFQNFFDYLKDKTLEQGYKLAQSDRRIMDKDTYEETIEKWYLKPQSADLDTSLINQRFGNIIIEKIEVNRKPNYLRFMANIYADRLYSKAQPFDELFDKLTSK
;
A
#
# COMPACT_ATOMS: atom_id res chain seq x y z
N MET A 1 -20.64 10.89 -15.97
CA MET A 1 -19.95 10.05 -14.98
C MET A 1 -18.65 9.60 -15.61
N SER A 2 -17.51 9.90 -14.98
CA SER A 2 -16.21 9.65 -15.57
C SER A 2 -15.89 8.16 -15.52
N PHE A 3 -15.24 7.61 -16.54
CA PHE A 3 -14.63 6.28 -16.51
C PHE A 3 -13.77 6.08 -15.25
N PHE A 4 -13.18 7.17 -14.74
CA PHE A 4 -12.38 7.22 -13.53
C PHE A 4 -13.16 6.90 -12.24
N ASP A 5 -14.42 7.35 -12.11
CA ASP A 5 -15.25 7.08 -10.93
C ASP A 5 -15.55 5.58 -10.80
N ASN A 6 -15.70 4.90 -11.95
CA ASN A 6 -15.90 3.46 -12.01
C ASN A 6 -14.63 2.65 -11.69
N VAL A 7 -13.45 3.19 -11.97
CA VAL A 7 -12.16 2.53 -11.70
C VAL A 7 -11.79 2.64 -10.22
N VAL A 8 -11.93 3.84 -9.63
CA VAL A 8 -11.71 4.07 -8.19
C VAL A 8 -12.65 3.18 -7.35
N GLY A 9 -13.93 3.11 -7.72
CA GLY A 9 -14.90 2.24 -7.04
C GLY A 9 -14.53 0.75 -7.10
N LYS A 10 -13.89 0.29 -8.17
CA LYS A 10 -13.41 -1.10 -8.29
C LYS A 10 -12.12 -1.37 -7.52
N ILE A 11 -11.21 -0.41 -7.45
CA ILE A 11 -9.92 -0.54 -6.74
C ILE A 11 -10.11 -0.44 -5.21
N PHE A 12 -11.03 0.39 -4.75
CA PHE A 12 -11.26 0.65 -3.32
C PHE A 12 -12.56 0.06 -2.76
N GLY A 13 -13.42 -0.54 -3.59
CA GLY A 13 -14.69 -1.14 -3.18
C GLY A 13 -14.58 -2.47 -2.42
N LYS A 14 -15.68 -2.89 -1.76
CA LYS A 14 -15.80 -4.22 -1.13
C LYS A 14 -15.92 -5.30 -2.20
N GLN A 15 -14.97 -6.22 -2.26
CA GLN A 15 -15.06 -7.40 -3.13
C GLN A 15 -16.05 -8.43 -2.55
N SER A 16 -16.85 -9.07 -3.42
CA SER A 16 -17.76 -10.15 -3.05
C SER A 16 -17.01 -11.46 -2.80
N SER A 17 -17.32 -12.15 -1.70
CA SER A 17 -16.72 -13.43 -1.31
C SER A 17 -17.27 -14.61 -2.13
N LYS A 18 -16.55 -15.05 -3.16
CA LYS A 18 -16.51 -16.47 -3.52
C LYS A 18 -15.17 -17.03 -3.02
N ALA A 19 -15.20 -18.26 -2.49
CA ALA A 19 -14.18 -18.82 -1.62
C ALA A 19 -12.74 -18.69 -2.18
N ALA A 20 -11.82 -18.17 -1.37
CA ALA A 20 -10.39 -18.24 -1.68
C ALA A 20 -10.00 -19.73 -1.79
N PHE A 21 -9.38 -20.10 -2.90
CA PHE A 21 -8.92 -21.47 -3.12
C PHE A 21 -7.68 -21.76 -2.25
N ILE A 22 -6.85 -20.73 -2.03
CA ILE A 22 -5.66 -20.80 -1.17
C ILE A 22 -5.62 -19.55 -0.30
N HIS A 23 -5.35 -19.76 1.00
CA HIS A 23 -5.02 -18.71 1.96
C HIS A 23 -3.81 -19.18 2.76
N GLU A 24 -2.70 -18.46 2.64
CA GLU A 24 -1.46 -18.77 3.35
C GLU A 24 -0.88 -17.53 4.03
N GLN A 25 -0.01 -17.75 5.02
CA GLN A 25 0.79 -16.68 5.59
C GLN A 25 1.75 -16.19 4.51
N LEU A 26 1.74 -14.88 4.25
CA LEU A 26 2.71 -14.29 3.33
C LEU A 26 4.09 -14.26 3.98
N SER A 27 5.05 -14.95 3.37
CA SER A 27 6.46 -14.93 3.72
C SER A 27 7.32 -14.80 2.45
N ARG A 28 8.47 -14.13 2.58
CA ARG A 28 9.46 -14.02 1.50
C ARG A 28 10.50 -15.13 1.64
N THR A 29 10.90 -15.67 0.51
CA THR A 29 12.04 -16.59 0.40
C THR A 29 13.36 -15.85 0.64
N GLU A 30 14.42 -16.58 1.00
CA GLU A 30 15.76 -15.99 1.18
C GLU A 30 16.25 -15.25 -0.07
N LYS A 31 15.94 -15.78 -1.26
CA LYS A 31 16.27 -15.14 -2.54
C LYS A 31 15.55 -13.80 -2.71
N GLU A 32 14.26 -13.74 -2.40
CA GLU A 32 13.49 -12.50 -2.48
C GLU A 32 13.98 -11.47 -1.46
N LEU A 33 14.32 -11.90 -0.24
CA LEU A 33 14.89 -11.03 0.78
C LEU A 33 16.24 -10.46 0.33
N ALA A 34 17.14 -11.29 -0.20
CA ALA A 34 18.43 -10.82 -0.71
C ALA A 34 18.26 -9.82 -1.86
N GLN A 35 17.36 -10.13 -2.80
CA GLN A 35 17.04 -9.25 -3.92
C GLN A 35 16.44 -7.91 -3.47
N TYR A 36 15.58 -7.94 -2.46
CA TYR A 36 15.01 -6.74 -1.85
C TYR A 36 16.10 -5.88 -1.21
N GLN A 37 16.99 -6.47 -0.39
CA GLN A 37 18.09 -5.73 0.25
C GLN A 37 19.02 -5.08 -0.79
N THR A 38 19.40 -5.81 -1.84
CA THR A 38 20.19 -5.25 -2.94
C THR A 38 19.48 -4.10 -3.65
N TRP A 39 18.17 -4.19 -3.83
CA TRP A 39 17.39 -3.13 -4.46
C TRP A 39 17.28 -1.89 -3.57
N VAL A 40 17.09 -2.03 -2.25
CA VAL A 40 17.03 -0.90 -1.31
C VAL A 40 18.31 -0.06 -1.36
N GLU A 41 19.47 -0.70 -1.53
CA GLU A 41 20.77 -0.04 -1.61
C GLU A 41 21.11 0.50 -3.00
N SER A 42 20.31 0.20 -4.03
CA SER A 42 20.62 0.56 -5.42
C SER A 42 20.21 2.00 -5.79
N GLU A 43 20.79 2.50 -6.87
CA GLU A 43 20.34 3.75 -7.53
C GLU A 43 18.94 3.60 -8.13
N GLU A 44 18.55 2.37 -8.52
CA GLU A 44 17.21 2.09 -9.05
C GLU A 44 16.13 2.43 -8.02
N SER A 45 16.31 2.03 -6.75
CA SER A 45 15.34 2.38 -5.70
C SER A 45 15.28 3.87 -5.45
N GLU A 46 16.43 4.57 -5.47
CA GLU A 46 16.46 6.01 -5.29
C GLU A 46 15.71 6.75 -6.40
N SER A 47 15.99 6.42 -7.67
CA SER A 47 15.26 6.97 -8.80
C SER A 47 13.76 6.67 -8.73
N MET A 48 13.40 5.44 -8.34
CA MET A 48 12.01 5.02 -8.21
C MET A 48 11.26 5.82 -7.14
N LEU A 49 11.90 6.11 -6.00
CA LEU A 49 11.31 6.92 -4.93
C LEU A 49 11.14 8.38 -5.35
N ILE A 50 12.12 8.95 -6.05
CA ILE A 50 12.02 10.30 -6.62
C ILE A 50 10.88 10.40 -7.64
N ASP A 51 10.75 9.40 -8.51
CA ASP A 51 9.68 9.35 -9.50
C ASP A 51 8.30 9.13 -8.86
N PHE A 52 8.24 8.33 -7.79
CA PHE A 52 7.02 8.14 -7.01
C PHE A 52 6.56 9.42 -6.31
N ASP A 53 7.48 10.11 -5.62
CA ASP A 53 7.23 11.41 -5.01
C ASP A 53 6.69 12.42 -6.03
N ARG A 54 7.39 12.55 -7.17
CA ARG A 54 6.98 13.41 -8.28
C ARG A 54 5.60 13.03 -8.79
N ALA A 55 5.33 11.75 -9.04
CA ALA A 55 4.07 11.27 -9.57
C ALA A 55 2.89 11.56 -8.62
N TYR A 56 3.08 11.38 -7.31
CA TYR A 56 2.09 11.72 -6.29
C TYR A 56 1.73 13.21 -6.32
N HIS A 57 2.73 14.10 -6.34
CA HIS A 57 2.50 15.55 -6.38
C HIS A 57 1.93 16.04 -7.71
N LEU A 58 2.31 15.42 -8.84
CA LEU A 58 1.69 15.69 -10.14
C LEU A 58 0.22 15.25 -10.14
N LYS A 59 -0.11 14.09 -9.56
CA LYS A 59 -1.48 13.60 -9.48
C LYS A 59 -2.38 14.52 -8.65
N LYS A 60 -1.89 15.09 -7.55
CA LYS A 60 -2.61 16.13 -6.78
C LYS A 60 -2.99 17.34 -7.62
N LYS A 61 -2.18 17.67 -8.63
CA LYS A 61 -2.41 18.75 -9.60
C LYS A 61 -3.18 18.28 -10.85
N GLN A 62 -3.66 17.04 -10.87
CA GLN A 62 -4.31 16.40 -12.02
C GLN A 62 -3.42 16.35 -13.28
N ILE A 63 -2.11 16.28 -13.09
CA ILE A 63 -1.12 16.14 -14.17
C ILE A 63 -0.73 14.65 -14.29
N ALA A 64 -0.68 14.16 -15.53
CA ALA A 64 -0.25 12.78 -15.81
C ALA A 64 1.26 12.61 -15.62
N SER A 65 1.66 11.43 -15.16
CA SER A 65 3.04 11.00 -14.98
C SER A 65 3.22 9.58 -15.56
N GLN A 66 4.46 9.20 -15.85
CA GLN A 66 4.75 7.84 -16.33
C GLN A 66 4.39 6.77 -15.29
N MET A 67 4.71 7.01 -14.02
CA MET A 67 4.19 6.22 -12.92
C MET A 67 2.73 6.62 -12.66
N GLU A 68 1.81 5.69 -12.84
CA GLU A 68 0.38 5.94 -12.70
C GLU A 68 -0.06 5.82 -11.23
N VAL A 69 -0.10 6.97 -10.55
CA VAL A 69 -0.56 7.09 -9.17
C VAL A 69 -2.03 7.53 -9.14
N HIS A 70 -2.81 6.92 -8.25
CA HIS A 70 -4.19 7.27 -7.95
C HIS A 70 -4.31 7.60 -6.47
N LEU A 71 -5.04 8.66 -6.12
CA LEU A 71 -5.16 9.12 -4.74
C LEU A 71 -6.54 8.80 -4.19
N LEU A 72 -6.56 8.39 -2.92
CA LEU A 72 -7.77 8.29 -2.11
C LEU A 72 -7.67 9.32 -0.99
N GLU A 73 -8.62 10.24 -0.94
CA GLU A 73 -8.72 11.24 0.12
C GLU A 73 -10.15 11.24 0.68
N SER A 74 -10.28 10.96 1.97
CA SER A 74 -11.58 10.98 2.65
C SER A 74 -11.44 11.19 4.15
N ARG A 75 -12.57 11.47 4.82
CA ARG A 75 -12.62 11.62 6.28
C ARG A 75 -12.25 10.35 7.07
N TYR A 76 -12.29 9.17 6.45
CA TYR A 76 -12.11 7.89 7.13
C TYR A 76 -10.92 7.08 6.63
N SER A 77 -10.44 7.37 5.43
CA SER A 77 -9.37 6.63 4.79
C SER A 77 -8.66 7.51 3.78
N ASN A 78 -7.34 7.49 3.80
CA ASN A 78 -6.48 8.19 2.86
C ASN A 78 -5.44 7.21 2.33
N GLY A 79 -4.96 7.41 1.12
CA GLY A 79 -4.08 6.44 0.51
C GLY A 79 -3.74 6.72 -0.94
N PHE A 80 -3.04 5.77 -1.53
CA PHE A 80 -2.76 5.77 -2.96
C PHE A 80 -2.83 4.37 -3.53
N ALA A 81 -2.98 4.29 -4.85
CA ALA A 81 -2.74 3.07 -5.62
C ALA A 81 -1.76 3.38 -6.75
N ILE A 82 -0.94 2.39 -7.10
CA ILE A 82 0.01 2.47 -8.21
C ILE A 82 -0.30 1.35 -9.18
N THR A 83 -0.58 1.71 -10.42
CA THR A 83 -0.79 0.75 -11.50
C THR A 83 0.57 0.21 -11.97
N PHE A 84 0.65 -1.11 -12.12
CA PHE A 84 1.81 -1.75 -12.75
C PHE A 84 1.82 -1.42 -14.24
N ASN A 85 2.88 -0.77 -14.69
CA ASN A 85 3.13 -0.47 -16.10
C ASN A 85 4.64 -0.57 -16.39
N GLN A 86 5.08 -0.03 -17.53
CA GLN A 86 6.45 -0.20 -18.03
C GLN A 86 7.53 0.45 -17.17
N VAL A 87 7.17 1.31 -16.19
CA VAL A 87 8.16 1.88 -15.25
C VAL A 87 8.64 0.85 -14.22
N PHE A 88 7.93 -0.28 -14.09
CA PHE A 88 8.26 -1.35 -13.17
C PHE A 88 8.68 -2.62 -13.89
N THR A 89 9.59 -3.36 -13.27
CA THR A 89 9.69 -4.81 -13.48
C THR A 89 8.84 -5.51 -12.43
N PRO A 90 8.43 -6.77 -12.62
CA PRO A 90 7.72 -7.52 -11.58
C PRO A 90 8.50 -7.58 -10.25
N ILE A 91 9.83 -7.65 -10.35
CA ILE A 91 10.74 -7.65 -9.21
C ILE A 91 10.71 -6.30 -8.49
N SER A 92 10.93 -5.19 -9.21
CA SER A 92 10.98 -3.87 -8.58
C SER A 92 9.62 -3.46 -8.02
N PHE A 93 8.52 -3.92 -8.62
CA PHE A 93 7.17 -3.76 -8.07
C PHE A 93 6.97 -4.51 -6.75
N GLN A 94 7.47 -5.75 -6.64
CA GLN A 94 7.44 -6.50 -5.39
C GLN A 94 8.34 -5.86 -4.33
N ASN A 95 9.55 -5.43 -4.69
CA ASN A 95 10.46 -4.77 -3.78
C ASN A 95 9.86 -3.46 -3.25
N PHE A 96 9.21 -2.68 -4.14
CA PHE A 96 8.52 -1.46 -3.74
C PHE A 96 7.34 -1.75 -2.78
N PHE A 97 6.59 -2.82 -3.02
CA PHE A 97 5.55 -3.28 -2.09
C PHE A 97 6.09 -3.63 -0.70
N ASP A 98 7.22 -4.33 -0.63
CA ASP A 98 7.86 -4.71 0.64
C ASP A 98 8.53 -3.49 1.32
N TYR A 99 9.06 -2.56 0.54
CA TYR A 99 9.63 -1.29 1.01
C TYR A 99 8.60 -0.42 1.73
N LEU A 100 7.39 -0.27 1.17
CA LEU A 100 6.31 0.48 1.82
C LEU A 100 5.96 -0.11 3.20
N LYS A 101 6.03 -1.44 3.34
CA LYS A 101 5.84 -2.14 4.61
C LYS A 101 6.97 -1.80 5.59
N ASP A 102 8.23 -1.87 5.19
CA ASP A 102 9.37 -1.55 6.07
C ASP A 102 9.38 -0.08 6.49
N LYS A 103 9.17 0.85 5.56
CA LYS A 103 9.04 2.28 5.90
C LYS A 103 7.87 2.55 6.85
N THR A 104 6.76 1.83 6.71
CA THR A 104 5.65 1.93 7.67
C THR A 104 6.04 1.42 9.06
N LEU A 105 6.77 0.30 9.14
CA LEU A 105 7.26 -0.25 10.42
C LEU A 105 8.18 0.76 11.15
N GLU A 106 9.05 1.44 10.41
CA GLU A 106 9.92 2.51 10.94
C GLU A 106 9.12 3.67 11.56
N GLN A 107 7.87 3.91 11.14
CA GLN A 107 7.01 4.96 11.69
C GLN A 107 6.28 4.56 12.99
N GLY A 108 6.77 3.55 13.70
CA GLY A 108 6.20 3.09 14.96
C GLY A 108 4.94 2.25 14.77
N TYR A 109 4.93 1.40 13.75
CA TYR A 109 3.89 0.40 13.50
C TYR A 109 4.38 -1.01 13.87
N LYS A 110 3.43 -1.92 14.02
CA LYS A 110 3.70 -3.36 14.11
C LYS A 110 2.91 -4.11 13.04
N LEU A 111 3.52 -5.15 12.49
CA LEU A 111 2.84 -6.06 11.58
C LEU A 111 1.81 -6.88 12.38
N ALA A 112 0.54 -6.73 12.03
CA ALA A 112 -0.56 -7.44 12.68
C ALA A 112 -0.97 -8.70 11.89
N GLN A 113 -0.84 -8.67 10.57
CA GLN A 113 -1.14 -9.82 9.70
C GLN A 113 -0.33 -9.72 8.41
N SER A 114 0.12 -10.87 7.89
CA SER A 114 0.57 -11.00 6.52
C SER A 114 -0.08 -12.21 5.85
N ASP A 115 -0.82 -11.96 4.78
CA ASP A 115 -1.56 -13.03 4.09
C ASP A 115 -1.43 -12.94 2.59
N ARG A 116 -1.39 -14.11 1.95
CA ARG A 116 -1.58 -14.28 0.52
C ARG A 116 -2.85 -15.06 0.28
N ARG A 117 -3.68 -14.57 -0.63
CA ARG A 117 -4.91 -15.24 -1.07
C ARG A 117 -4.90 -15.42 -2.56
N ILE A 118 -5.27 -16.59 -3.03
CA ILE A 118 -5.50 -16.88 -4.45
C ILE A 118 -6.98 -17.20 -4.61
N MET A 119 -7.64 -16.44 -5.48
CA MET A 119 -9.04 -16.59 -5.80
C MET A 119 -9.17 -16.97 -7.26
N ASP A 120 -9.79 -18.12 -7.52
CA ASP A 120 -10.23 -18.49 -8.85
C ASP A 120 -11.60 -17.85 -9.09
N LYS A 121 -11.65 -16.83 -9.94
CA LYS A 121 -12.89 -16.17 -10.36
C LYS A 121 -13.32 -16.74 -11.69
N ASP A 122 -14.61 -16.64 -11.99
CA ASP A 122 -15.25 -17.25 -13.17
C ASP A 122 -14.50 -16.97 -14.51
N THR A 123 -13.74 -15.87 -14.61
CA THR A 123 -12.98 -15.51 -15.82
C THR A 123 -11.49 -15.24 -15.60
N TYR A 124 -10.98 -15.25 -14.37
CA TYR A 124 -9.57 -14.94 -14.09
C TYR A 124 -9.12 -15.41 -12.70
N GLU A 125 -7.81 -15.63 -12.55
CA GLU A 125 -7.18 -15.88 -11.25
C GLU A 125 -6.73 -14.54 -10.64
N GLU A 126 -7.02 -14.29 -9.37
CA GLU A 126 -6.58 -13.10 -8.64
C GLU A 126 -5.75 -13.52 -7.42
N THR A 127 -4.51 -13.03 -7.35
CA THR A 127 -3.67 -13.17 -6.17
C THR A 127 -3.59 -11.83 -5.45
N ILE A 128 -3.88 -11.85 -4.14
CA ILE A 128 -3.74 -10.69 -3.26
C ILE A 128 -2.72 -11.02 -2.20
N GLU A 129 -1.62 -10.28 -2.18
CA GLU A 129 -0.68 -10.23 -1.06
C GLU A 129 -1.00 -9.02 -0.19
N LYS A 130 -0.97 -9.19 1.13
CA LYS A 130 -1.39 -8.15 2.07
C LYS A 130 -0.44 -8.02 3.26
N TRP A 131 -0.08 -6.78 3.56
CA TRP A 131 0.48 -6.36 4.83
C TRP A 131 -0.58 -5.56 5.60
N TYR A 132 -0.95 -6.02 6.79
CA TYR A 132 -1.80 -5.26 7.71
C TYR A 132 -0.98 -4.82 8.92
N LEU A 133 -0.87 -3.51 9.11
CA LEU A 133 -0.10 -2.91 10.18
C LEU A 133 -0.99 -2.07 11.10
N LYS A 134 -0.68 -2.11 12.40
CA LYS A 134 -1.34 -1.30 13.42
C LYS A 134 -0.32 -0.37 14.07
N PRO A 135 -0.71 0.85 14.44
CA PRO A 135 0.17 1.72 15.21
C PRO A 135 0.54 1.01 16.51
N GLN A 136 1.82 1.08 16.90
CA GLN A 136 2.22 0.70 18.24
C GLN A 136 1.64 1.75 19.19
N SER A 137 0.94 1.29 20.23
CA SER A 137 0.38 2.17 21.24
C SER A 137 1.54 2.91 21.90
N ALA A 138 1.62 4.21 21.65
CA ALA A 138 2.29 5.12 22.56
C ALA A 138 1.19 5.65 23.47
N ASP A 139 1.31 5.42 24.77
CA ASP A 139 0.49 6.12 25.74
C ASP A 139 0.79 7.61 25.55
N LEU A 140 -0.23 8.37 25.16
CA LEU A 140 -0.15 9.81 25.32
C LEU A 140 -0.32 10.10 26.81
N ASP A 141 0.23 11.22 27.29
CA ASP A 141 -0.14 11.75 28.62
C ASP A 141 -1.64 12.08 28.72
N THR A 142 -2.38 11.96 27.61
CA THR A 142 -3.83 11.99 27.52
C THR A 142 -4.40 10.58 27.59
N SER A 143 -5.58 10.41 28.21
CA SER A 143 -6.36 9.14 28.20
C SER A 143 -6.74 8.55 26.82
N LEU A 144 -6.27 9.15 25.72
CA LEU A 144 -6.53 8.72 24.34
C LEU A 144 -5.36 7.92 23.77
N ILE A 145 -5.70 6.92 22.96
CA ILE A 145 -4.72 6.09 22.25
C ILE A 145 -4.20 6.85 21.02
N ASN A 146 -2.89 7.02 20.90
CA ASN A 146 -2.29 7.58 19.69
C ASN A 146 -2.50 6.63 18.50
N GLN A 147 -3.36 7.01 17.56
CA GLN A 147 -3.58 6.22 16.35
C GLN A 147 -2.59 6.51 15.21
N ARG A 148 -1.68 7.48 15.36
CA ARG A 148 -0.79 7.95 14.28
C ARG A 148 -1.61 8.34 13.04
N PHE A 149 -1.42 7.64 11.94
CA PHE A 149 -2.14 7.85 10.68
C PHE A 149 -3.38 6.94 10.52
N GLY A 150 -3.67 6.10 11.52
CA GLY A 150 -4.69 5.04 11.45
C GLY A 150 -4.05 3.65 11.34
N ASN A 151 -4.82 2.63 10.95
CA ASN A 151 -4.23 1.35 10.56
C ASN A 151 -3.80 1.39 9.09
N ILE A 152 -2.78 0.61 8.74
CA ILE A 152 -2.24 0.58 7.38
C ILE A 152 -2.54 -0.76 6.74
N ILE A 153 -3.10 -0.71 5.54
CA ILE A 153 -3.29 -1.86 4.66
C ILE A 153 -2.50 -1.59 3.39
N ILE A 154 -1.53 -2.46 3.12
CA ILE A 154 -0.77 -2.46 1.87
C ILE A 154 -1.13 -3.75 1.16
N GLU A 155 -1.58 -3.66 -0.09
CA GLU A 155 -1.94 -4.83 -0.88
C GLU A 155 -1.30 -4.77 -2.26
N LYS A 156 -0.77 -5.91 -2.72
CA LYS A 156 -0.28 -6.13 -4.08
C LYS A 156 -1.21 -7.11 -4.77
N ILE A 157 -1.75 -6.72 -5.92
CA ILE A 157 -2.74 -7.48 -6.68
C ILE A 157 -2.10 -7.98 -7.96
N GLU A 158 -2.27 -9.27 -8.23
CA GLU A 158 -1.94 -9.90 -9.50
C GLU A 158 -3.20 -10.47 -10.14
N VAL A 159 -3.29 -10.37 -11.46
CA VAL A 159 -4.37 -10.96 -12.26
C VAL A 159 -3.75 -11.88 -13.28
N ASN A 160 -4.20 -13.14 -13.32
CA ASN A 160 -3.63 -14.19 -14.16
C ASN A 160 -2.09 -14.26 -14.02
N ARG A 161 -1.61 -14.21 -12.76
CA ARG A 161 -0.18 -14.29 -12.38
C ARG A 161 0.69 -13.17 -12.95
N LYS A 162 0.09 -12.03 -13.25
CA LYS A 162 0.79 -10.81 -13.68
C LYS A 162 0.51 -9.68 -12.69
N PRO A 163 1.53 -8.91 -12.27
CA PRO A 163 1.32 -7.72 -11.48
C PRO A 163 0.31 -6.79 -12.14
N ASN A 164 -0.61 -6.24 -11.34
CA ASN A 164 -1.65 -5.36 -11.83
C ASN A 164 -1.59 -4.00 -11.14
N TYR A 165 -1.74 -3.97 -9.82
CA TYR A 165 -1.57 -2.75 -9.04
C TYR A 165 -1.20 -3.08 -7.60
N LEU A 166 -0.71 -2.07 -6.90
CA LEU A 166 -0.62 -2.09 -5.44
C LEU A 166 -1.42 -0.92 -4.88
N ARG A 167 -1.87 -1.06 -3.65
CA ARG A 167 -2.55 0.02 -2.91
C ARG A 167 -2.03 0.12 -1.50
N PHE A 168 -1.95 1.35 -1.02
CA PHE A 168 -1.60 1.71 0.34
C PHE A 168 -2.74 2.52 0.93
N MET A 169 -3.30 2.09 2.05
CA MET A 169 -4.42 2.77 2.71
C MET A 169 -4.15 2.95 4.18
N ALA A 170 -4.29 4.18 4.66
CA ALA A 170 -4.35 4.56 6.06
C ALA A 170 -5.81 4.76 6.47
N ASN A 171 -6.35 3.87 7.31
CA ASN A 171 -7.74 3.94 7.76
C ASN A 171 -7.82 4.46 9.19
N ILE A 172 -8.56 5.55 9.36
CA ILE A 172 -8.69 6.30 10.60
C ILE A 172 -9.67 5.56 11.53
N TYR A 173 -9.27 5.37 12.78
CA TYR A 173 -10.16 4.93 13.84
C TYR A 173 -11.09 6.08 14.22
N ALA A 174 -12.40 5.87 14.07
CA ALA A 174 -13.42 6.87 14.37
C ALA A 174 -13.92 6.85 15.84
N ASP A 175 -13.43 5.91 16.65
CA ASP A 175 -13.83 5.78 18.05
C ASP A 175 -13.23 6.92 18.91
N ARG A 176 -14.02 7.40 19.88
CA ARG A 176 -13.64 8.44 20.86
C ARG A 176 -12.42 8.07 21.70
N LEU A 177 -12.03 6.81 21.75
CA LEU A 177 -10.84 6.33 22.46
C LEU A 177 -9.52 6.69 21.76
N TYR A 178 -9.56 7.14 20.50
CA TYR A 178 -8.37 7.47 19.73
C TYR A 178 -8.15 8.98 19.60
N SER A 179 -6.88 9.38 19.56
CA SER A 179 -6.49 10.76 19.21
C SER A 179 -6.91 11.11 17.78
N LYS A 180 -6.87 12.38 17.41
CA LYS A 180 -6.99 12.78 16.00
C LYS A 180 -5.85 12.13 15.20
N ALA A 181 -6.17 11.60 14.02
CA ALA A 181 -5.16 11.07 13.11
C ALA A 181 -4.26 12.18 12.56
N GLN A 182 -2.97 11.86 12.41
CA GLN A 182 -1.97 12.71 11.77
C GLN A 182 -2.27 12.83 10.26
N PRO A 183 -1.87 13.95 9.62
CA PRO A 183 -2.06 14.16 8.18
C PRO A 183 -1.39 13.06 7.35
N PHE A 184 -2.09 12.53 6.35
CA PHE A 184 -1.54 11.47 5.49
C PHE A 184 -0.28 11.91 4.72
N ASP A 185 -0.18 13.20 4.38
CA ASP A 185 1.01 13.73 3.69
C ASP A 185 2.29 13.61 4.51
N GLU A 186 2.22 13.72 5.83
CA GLU A 186 3.39 13.50 6.69
C GLU A 186 3.85 12.03 6.64
N LEU A 187 2.93 11.07 6.49
CA LEU A 187 3.29 9.67 6.27
C LEU A 187 3.89 9.48 4.88
N PHE A 188 3.28 10.09 3.85
CA PHE A 188 3.78 10.01 2.49
C PHE A 188 5.24 10.47 2.38
N ASP A 189 5.58 11.61 2.99
CA ASP A 189 6.95 12.14 3.00
C ASP A 189 7.95 11.14 3.63
N LYS A 190 7.51 10.36 4.64
CA LYS A 190 8.33 9.30 5.25
C LYS A 190 8.47 8.06 4.38
N LEU A 191 7.47 7.79 3.54
CA LEU A 191 7.51 6.69 2.58
C LEU A 191 8.42 7.01 1.38
N THR A 192 8.65 8.28 1.04
CA THR A 192 9.51 8.68 -0.09
C THR A 192 10.92 9.07 0.32
N SER A 193 11.16 9.37 1.60
CA SER A 193 12.51 9.64 2.12
C SER A 193 13.32 8.36 2.29
N LYS A 194 14.54 8.32 1.74
CA LYS A 194 15.55 7.30 2.12
C LYS A 194 16.01 7.52 3.55
#